data_AF-S4R8U6-F1
#
_entry.id   AF-S4R8U6-F1
#
_cell.length_a   1.000
_cell.length_b   1.000
_cell.length_c   1.000
_cell.angle_alpha   90.00
_cell.angle_beta   90.00
_cell.angle_gamma   90.00
#
_symmetry.space_group_name_H-M   'P 1'
#
loop_
_entity.id
_entity.type
_entity.pdbx_description
1 polymer ?
#
loop_
_entity_poly.entity_id
_entity_poly.type
_entity_poly.pdbx_seq_one_letter_code
_entity_poly.pdbx_strand_id
1 'polypeptide(L)'
;LLQNSMNLPPDKAQLLQDYDVEKKWELVCDQERFQVKNPPHTYIQQLKSHMEFSMARKQFKRRVQESTQVLREIEISLRTNHIGWVREFLNEENRGLDVLVDYLCHTQSSGTYDDAAAATTDSGATPSMAERQKSLDGAVDEDAEHESSGGGLTSAASSVSRAAKQLLLRHNTLNRRWTFRNQKAVSQDDVHVCIMCLRAIMNYQSGFNLVMSHPSCVNEITLSLNNRSPRTKALVLELLAAVCLVLGGHSKILAAFSNFKEVKQSCGEKNRFERLMEYFGTEDNNIDFMVACMQFINIVVHSVEDMNLRVHLQYEFTELGLDGVLESLKETESERLLMQIQAYLDNVFDVGALLEDAETRTAALEHVDSLEDQIASVTRHMEEKELEAMARIAELEKQLMHGASALNSIEGLYRDASSRIHELESLLKD
;
A
#
# COMPACT_ATOMS: atom_id res chain seq x y z
N LEU A 1 31.03 7.02 19.55
CA LEU A 1 31.22 7.89 18.38
C LEU A 1 30.98 7.14 17.06
N LEU A 2 31.66 6.01 16.82
CA LEU A 2 31.47 5.17 15.61
C LEU A 2 30.04 4.63 15.41
N GLN A 3 29.43 4.08 16.47
CA GLN A 3 28.06 3.53 16.38
C GLN A 3 27.04 4.61 15.99
N ASN A 4 27.22 5.84 16.46
CA ASN A 4 26.32 6.96 16.14
C ASN A 4 26.49 7.46 14.70
N SER A 5 27.65 7.21 14.07
CA SER A 5 27.89 7.58 12.68
C SER A 5 27.38 6.55 11.65
N MET A 6 27.06 5.33 12.08
CA MET A 6 26.68 4.21 11.20
C MET A 6 25.16 4.00 11.06
N ASN A 7 24.32 4.82 11.70
CA ASN A 7 22.85 4.71 11.66
C ASN A 7 22.34 3.29 11.96
N LEU A 8 22.90 2.67 13.01
CA LEU A 8 22.58 1.29 13.39
C LEU A 8 21.26 1.22 14.18
N PRO A 9 20.43 0.21 13.92
CA PRO A 9 19.34 -0.16 14.82
C PRO A 9 19.83 -0.46 16.25
N PRO A 10 19.03 -0.18 17.30
CA PRO A 10 19.45 -0.34 18.70
C PRO A 10 19.94 -1.76 19.05
N ASP A 11 19.26 -2.76 18.51
CA ASP A 11 19.57 -4.19 18.62
C ASP A 11 20.95 -4.53 18.04
N LYS A 12 21.28 -4.02 16.84
CA LYS A 12 22.61 -4.20 16.25
C LYS A 12 23.69 -3.42 16.99
N ALA A 13 23.37 -2.23 17.48
CA ALA A 13 24.30 -1.43 18.27
C ALA A 13 24.67 -2.12 19.59
N GLN A 14 23.69 -2.77 20.26
CA GLN A 14 23.93 -3.58 21.45
C GLN A 14 24.84 -4.77 21.15
N LEU A 15 24.58 -5.52 20.07
CA LEU A 15 25.43 -6.64 19.68
C LEU A 15 26.89 -6.21 19.42
N LEU A 16 27.12 -5.03 18.85
CA LEU A 16 28.46 -4.45 18.67
C LEU A 16 29.09 -3.97 20.00
N GLN A 17 28.30 -3.66 21.02
CA GLN A 17 28.81 -3.34 22.35
C GLN A 17 29.34 -4.59 23.06
N ASP A 18 28.87 -5.78 22.71
CA ASP A 18 29.33 -7.04 23.32
C ASP A 18 30.62 -7.58 22.70
N TYR A 19 31.17 -6.91 21.66
CA TYR A 19 32.39 -7.35 21.01
C TYR A 19 33.63 -7.20 21.91
N ASP A 20 34.60 -8.08 21.69
CA ASP A 20 35.93 -8.00 22.29
C ASP A 20 36.61 -6.66 21.98
N VAL A 21 37.46 -6.19 22.89
CA VAL A 21 38.16 -4.90 22.75
C VAL A 21 39.04 -4.86 21.50
N GLU A 22 39.67 -5.99 21.13
CA GLU A 22 40.51 -6.11 19.94
C GLU A 22 39.71 -5.86 18.65
N LYS A 23 38.53 -6.50 18.52
CA LYS A 23 37.63 -6.30 17.38
C LYS A 23 37.08 -4.88 17.32
N LYS A 24 36.77 -4.29 18.48
CA LYS A 24 36.35 -2.88 18.54
C LYS A 24 37.45 -1.93 18.07
N TRP A 25 38.70 -2.22 18.41
CA TRP A 25 39.85 -1.41 17.97
C TRP A 25 40.13 -1.56 16.47
N GLU A 26 39.98 -2.78 15.93
CA GLU A 26 40.04 -3.03 14.49
C GLU A 26 39.00 -2.19 13.74
N LEU A 27 37.74 -2.16 14.21
CA LEU A 27 36.66 -1.34 13.65
C LEU A 27 36.98 0.17 13.67
N VAL A 28 37.65 0.66 14.72
CA VAL A 28 38.09 2.07 14.80
C VAL A 28 39.15 2.35 13.73
N CYS A 29 40.15 1.47 13.62
CA CYS A 29 41.22 1.61 12.64
C CYS A 29 40.69 1.58 11.20
N ASP A 30 39.74 0.70 10.91
CA ASP A 30 39.11 0.60 9.59
C ASP A 30 38.32 1.86 9.24
N GLN A 31 37.60 2.44 10.20
CA GLN A 31 36.89 3.69 9.98
C GLN A 31 37.85 4.86 9.70
N GLU A 32 38.96 4.98 10.43
CA GLU A 32 39.93 6.06 10.18
C GLU A 32 40.61 5.94 8.81
N ARG A 33 40.78 4.71 8.32
CA ARG A 33 41.29 4.45 6.96
C ARG A 33 40.27 4.77 5.88
N PHE A 34 38.98 4.75 6.20
CA PHE A 34 37.92 5.01 5.24
C PHE A 34 37.83 6.49 4.89
N GLN A 35 38.05 6.81 3.62
CA GLN A 35 37.89 8.15 3.08
C GLN A 35 36.73 8.21 2.10
N VAL A 36 35.86 9.21 2.28
CA VAL A 36 34.77 9.48 1.35
C VAL A 36 35.36 9.97 0.03
N LYS A 37 34.86 9.41 -1.09
CA LYS A 37 35.34 9.72 -2.45
C LYS A 37 35.17 11.20 -2.81
N ASN A 38 33.96 11.75 -2.65
CA ASN A 38 33.66 13.15 -2.94
C ASN A 38 32.66 13.72 -1.90
N PRO A 39 32.73 15.03 -1.61
CA PRO A 39 31.76 15.70 -0.76
C PRO A 39 30.40 15.89 -1.45
N PRO A 40 29.28 16.02 -0.70
CA PRO A 40 27.92 16.14 -1.24
C PRO A 40 27.75 17.23 -2.32
N HIS A 41 28.29 18.42 -2.09
CA HIS A 41 28.14 19.57 -2.99
C HIS A 41 28.65 19.30 -4.42
N THR A 42 29.67 18.44 -4.57
CA THR A 42 30.22 18.07 -5.89
C THR A 42 29.16 17.34 -6.73
N TYR A 43 28.47 16.37 -6.13
CA TYR A 43 27.41 15.63 -6.81
C TYR A 43 26.19 16.50 -7.10
N ILE A 44 25.82 17.37 -6.17
CA ILE A 44 24.69 18.30 -6.33
C ILE A 44 24.94 19.26 -7.49
N GLN A 45 26.15 19.81 -7.59
CA GLN A 45 26.51 20.70 -8.70
C GLN A 45 26.50 19.97 -10.05
N GLN A 46 27.00 18.73 -10.09
CA GLN A 46 26.92 17.90 -11.29
C GLN A 46 25.46 17.68 -11.69
N LEU A 47 24.60 17.27 -10.76
CA LEU A 47 23.18 17.02 -11.03
C LEU A 47 22.43 18.27 -11.53
N LYS A 48 22.66 19.43 -10.90
CA LYS A 48 22.15 20.73 -11.40
C LYS A 48 22.60 21.02 -12.82
N SER A 49 23.88 20.79 -13.12
CA SER A 49 24.41 20.98 -14.48
C SER A 49 23.78 20.04 -15.52
N HIS A 50 23.25 18.89 -15.10
CA HIS A 50 22.51 18.01 -16.01
C HIS A 50 21.08 18.51 -16.29
N MET A 51 20.49 19.34 -15.41
CA MET A 51 19.16 19.95 -15.61
C MET A 51 19.18 21.21 -16.47
N GLU A 52 20.20 22.05 -16.36
CA GLU A 52 20.23 23.39 -16.99
C GLU A 52 20.55 23.39 -18.50
N PHE A 53 21.13 22.31 -19.04
CA PHE A 53 21.62 22.30 -20.41
C PHE A 53 20.61 21.74 -21.43
N SER A 54 19.83 22.63 -22.04
CA SER A 54 19.05 22.33 -23.26
C SER A 54 19.95 22.35 -24.50
N MET A 55 20.57 21.21 -24.89
CA MET A 55 21.49 21.18 -26.05
C MET A 55 21.53 19.88 -26.90
N ALA A 56 22.20 19.97 -28.06
CA ALA A 56 22.08 19.14 -29.26
C ALA A 56 22.40 17.62 -29.15
N ARG A 57 21.72 16.84 -30.02
CA ARG A 57 21.57 15.36 -30.07
C ARG A 57 22.78 14.47 -29.81
N LYS A 58 23.99 14.81 -30.28
CA LYS A 58 25.17 13.91 -30.16
C LYS A 58 25.85 13.98 -28.79
N GLN A 59 25.73 15.10 -28.09
CA GLN A 59 26.28 15.28 -26.74
C GLN A 59 25.31 14.77 -25.67
N PHE A 60 24.03 14.67 -26.01
CA PHE A 60 22.96 14.21 -25.12
C PHE A 60 23.17 12.77 -24.63
N LYS A 61 23.36 11.78 -25.52
CA LYS A 61 23.50 10.36 -25.12
C LYS A 61 24.68 10.12 -24.16
N ARG A 62 25.80 10.83 -24.35
CA ARG A 62 26.97 10.72 -23.46
C ARG A 62 26.68 11.34 -22.09
N ARG A 63 26.05 12.51 -22.05
CA ARG A 63 25.70 13.18 -20.80
C ARG A 63 24.60 12.47 -20.00
N VAL A 64 23.64 11.79 -20.62
CA VAL A 64 22.64 11.01 -19.87
C VAL A 64 23.27 9.74 -19.28
N GLN A 65 24.19 9.08 -19.99
CA GLN A 65 24.93 7.96 -19.38
C GLN A 65 25.82 8.43 -18.22
N GLU A 66 26.39 9.64 -18.32
CA GLU A 66 27.09 10.32 -17.23
C GLU A 66 26.12 10.68 -16.07
N SER A 67 24.89 11.14 -16.33
CA SER A 67 23.91 11.47 -15.28
C SER A 67 23.46 10.25 -14.49
N THR A 68 23.15 9.12 -15.14
CA THR A 68 22.81 7.88 -14.44
C THR A 68 23.98 7.40 -13.57
N GLN A 69 25.22 7.60 -14.02
CA GLN A 69 26.41 7.27 -13.23
C GLN A 69 26.55 8.16 -12.00
N VAL A 70 26.35 9.48 -12.16
CA VAL A 70 26.34 10.43 -11.04
C VAL A 70 25.26 10.04 -10.02
N LEU A 71 24.05 9.73 -10.46
CA LEU A 71 22.96 9.27 -9.59
C LEU A 71 23.30 7.97 -8.86
N ARG A 72 23.92 7.00 -9.53
CA ARG A 72 24.38 5.76 -8.89
C ARG A 72 25.44 6.03 -7.82
N GLU A 73 26.36 6.95 -8.08
CA GLU A 73 27.36 7.33 -7.08
C GLU A 73 26.73 8.08 -5.89
N ILE A 74 25.70 8.90 -6.13
CA ILE A 74 24.90 9.52 -5.06
C ILE A 74 24.18 8.44 -4.24
N GLU A 75 23.51 7.48 -4.88
CA GLU A 75 22.80 6.38 -4.21
C GLU A 75 23.74 5.61 -3.28
N ILE A 76 24.90 5.20 -3.81
CA ILE A 76 25.90 4.47 -3.04
C ILE A 76 26.37 5.34 -1.87
N SER A 77 26.70 6.61 -2.12
CA SER A 77 27.17 7.53 -1.08
C SER A 77 26.15 7.76 0.03
N LEU A 78 24.85 7.91 -0.32
CA LEU A 78 23.77 8.06 0.66
C LEU A 78 23.59 6.79 1.52
N ARG A 79 23.78 5.61 0.94
CA ARG A 79 23.55 4.33 1.62
C ARG A 79 24.74 3.83 2.44
N THR A 80 25.98 4.08 1.99
CA THR A 80 27.17 3.43 2.56
C THR A 80 28.12 4.37 3.30
N ASN A 81 28.04 5.69 3.09
CA ASN A 81 28.88 6.61 3.86
C ASN A 81 28.36 6.80 5.29
N HIS A 82 29.20 7.41 6.13
CA HIS A 82 28.80 7.83 7.46
C HIS A 82 27.62 8.81 7.41
N ILE A 83 26.76 8.79 8.43
CA ILE A 83 25.53 9.58 8.45
C ILE A 83 25.76 11.09 8.39
N GLY A 84 26.95 11.56 8.79
CA GLY A 84 27.36 12.96 8.63
C GLY A 84 27.33 13.42 7.18
N TRP A 85 27.68 12.55 6.22
CA TRP A 85 27.59 12.83 4.80
C TRP A 85 26.15 13.06 4.35
N VAL A 86 25.21 12.23 4.84
CA VAL A 86 23.77 12.37 4.55
C VAL A 86 23.22 13.66 5.16
N ARG A 87 23.64 14.00 6.39
CA ARG A 87 23.28 15.27 7.05
C ARG A 87 23.78 16.47 6.26
N GLU A 88 25.02 16.43 5.78
CA GLU A 88 25.58 17.49 4.94
C GLU A 88 24.85 17.59 3.60
N PHE A 89 24.51 16.47 2.96
CA PHE A 89 23.72 16.46 1.72
C PHE A 89 22.34 17.11 1.89
N LEU A 90 21.68 16.86 3.03
CA LEU A 90 20.31 17.33 3.32
C LEU A 90 20.24 18.70 4.03
N ASN A 91 21.37 19.34 4.33
CA ASN A 91 21.37 20.60 5.06
C ASN A 91 20.81 21.78 4.23
N GLU A 92 20.59 22.92 4.89
CA GLU A 92 20.04 24.12 4.25
C GLU A 92 20.96 24.75 3.18
N GLU A 93 22.27 24.49 3.24
CA GLU A 93 23.26 25.01 2.30
C GLU A 93 23.25 24.23 0.98
N ASN A 94 23.27 22.90 1.07
CA ASN A 94 23.33 22.00 -0.08
C ASN A 94 21.96 21.74 -0.71
N ARG A 95 20.91 21.68 0.11
CA ARG A 95 19.52 21.40 -0.31
C ARG A 95 19.43 20.19 -1.25
N GLY A 96 20.16 19.13 -0.94
CA GLY A 96 20.29 17.98 -1.83
C GLY A 96 18.97 17.26 -2.10
N LEU A 97 18.03 17.29 -1.15
CA LEU A 97 16.69 16.73 -1.34
C LEU A 97 15.91 17.48 -2.42
N ASP A 98 15.86 18.82 -2.35
CA ASP A 98 15.15 19.66 -3.32
C ASP A 98 15.67 19.40 -4.73
N VAL A 99 17.00 19.38 -4.89
CA VAL A 99 17.65 19.15 -6.20
C VAL A 99 17.35 17.76 -6.76
N LEU A 100 17.30 16.74 -5.89
CA LEU A 100 16.97 15.38 -6.30
C LEU A 100 15.50 15.26 -6.72
N VAL A 101 14.59 15.91 -5.99
CA VAL A 101 13.15 15.94 -6.31
C VAL A 101 12.90 16.73 -7.60
N ASP A 102 13.56 17.87 -7.78
CA ASP A 102 13.49 18.66 -9.01
C ASP A 102 13.98 17.87 -10.23
N TYR A 103 15.07 17.11 -10.08
CA TYR A 103 15.59 16.23 -11.12
C TYR A 103 14.60 15.12 -11.47
N LEU A 104 14.02 14.49 -10.44
CA LEU A 104 13.00 13.45 -10.62
C LEU A 104 11.79 14.01 -11.39
N CYS A 105 11.25 15.15 -10.96
CA CYS A 105 10.16 15.84 -11.62
C CYS A 105 10.48 16.18 -13.10
N HIS A 106 11.69 16.67 -13.37
CA HIS A 106 12.16 16.98 -14.73
C HIS A 106 12.19 15.73 -15.63
N THR A 107 12.76 14.63 -15.13
CA THR A 107 12.85 13.37 -15.89
C THR A 107 11.49 12.74 -16.16
N GLN A 108 10.54 12.86 -15.22
CA GLN A 108 9.18 12.34 -15.37
C GLN A 108 8.35 13.21 -16.33
N SER A 109 8.49 14.53 -16.27
CA SER A 109 7.77 15.48 -17.14
C SER A 109 8.17 15.37 -18.61
N SER A 110 9.41 14.98 -18.91
CA SER A 110 9.84 14.71 -20.29
C SER A 110 9.15 13.47 -20.91
N GLY A 111 8.49 12.63 -20.10
CA GLY A 111 7.82 11.40 -20.55
C GLY A 111 6.31 11.52 -20.77
N THR A 112 5.66 12.58 -20.26
CA THR A 112 4.18 12.69 -20.17
C THR A 112 3.52 13.22 -21.44
N TYR A 113 4.20 14.04 -22.24
CA TYR A 113 3.61 14.70 -23.41
C TYR A 113 3.28 13.77 -24.59
N ASP A 114 3.91 12.60 -24.72
CA ASP A 114 3.87 11.81 -25.96
C ASP A 114 3.04 10.52 -25.93
N ASP A 115 2.58 10.01 -24.77
CA ASP A 115 1.62 8.88 -24.77
C ASP A 115 0.25 9.33 -25.34
N ALA A 116 -0.10 10.61 -25.21
CA ALA A 116 -1.25 11.21 -25.92
C ALA A 116 -1.02 11.33 -27.43
N ALA A 117 0.19 11.68 -27.87
CA ALA A 117 0.53 11.80 -29.29
C ALA A 117 0.59 10.43 -29.99
N ALA A 118 1.08 9.39 -29.30
CA ALA A 118 1.10 8.02 -29.83
C ALA A 118 -0.33 7.48 -30.05
N ALA A 119 -1.26 7.72 -29.12
CA ALA A 119 -2.66 7.31 -29.24
C ALA A 119 -3.39 7.98 -30.42
N THR A 120 -3.04 9.24 -30.75
CA THR A 120 -3.68 9.95 -31.88
C THR A 120 -3.21 9.51 -33.27
N THR A 121 -2.15 8.71 -33.38
CA THR A 121 -1.59 8.28 -34.68
C THR A 121 -2.00 6.88 -35.13
N ASP A 122 -2.73 6.12 -34.32
CA ASP A 122 -3.17 4.75 -34.64
C ASP A 122 -4.64 4.67 -35.11
N SER A 123 -5.34 5.79 -35.18
CA SER A 123 -6.69 5.90 -35.76
C SER A 123 -6.61 6.36 -37.22
N GLY A 124 -5.88 5.62 -38.05
CA GLY A 124 -5.74 5.86 -39.48
C GLY A 124 -6.09 4.62 -40.27
N ALA A 125 -7.38 4.47 -40.60
CA ALA A 125 -7.93 3.39 -41.41
C ALA A 125 -7.02 3.03 -42.59
N THR A 126 -6.64 1.75 -42.66
CA THR A 126 -6.09 1.14 -43.87
C THR A 126 -7.18 1.04 -44.92
N PRO A 127 -7.08 1.66 -46.12
CA PRO A 127 -7.84 1.18 -47.25
C PRO A 127 -7.08 0.04 -47.92
N SER A 128 -7.79 -1.07 -48.05
CA SER A 128 -7.45 -2.27 -48.79
C SER A 128 -6.86 -1.97 -50.17
N MET A 129 -5.82 -2.74 -50.51
CA MET A 129 -5.25 -2.88 -51.84
C MET A 129 -6.27 -3.64 -52.73
N ALA A 130 -7.20 -2.93 -53.35
CA ALA A 130 -7.93 -3.43 -54.50
C ALA A 130 -8.45 -2.23 -55.32
N GLU A 131 -8.34 -2.35 -56.64
CA GLU A 131 -8.95 -1.49 -57.66
C GLU A 131 -8.31 -0.12 -57.90
N ARG A 132 -7.42 -0.08 -58.91
CA ARG A 132 -7.65 0.68 -60.15
C ARG A 132 -6.51 0.46 -61.14
N GLN A 133 -6.64 -0.62 -61.90
CA GLN A 133 -5.95 -0.84 -63.16
C GLN A 133 -6.95 -0.58 -64.29
N LYS A 134 -6.81 0.57 -64.98
CA LYS A 134 -7.20 0.88 -66.38
C LYS A 134 -7.59 2.35 -66.52
N SER A 135 -6.77 3.14 -67.23
CA SER A 135 -7.01 3.40 -68.65
C SER A 135 -5.87 4.25 -69.20
N LEU A 136 -5.28 3.77 -70.27
CA LEU A 136 -4.46 4.54 -71.21
C LEU A 136 -5.37 5.40 -72.10
N ASP A 137 -4.70 6.33 -72.79
CA ASP A 137 -5.03 7.01 -74.05
C ASP A 137 -5.75 8.36 -74.02
N GLY A 138 -5.13 9.33 -74.72
CA GLY A 138 -5.75 10.55 -75.22
C GLY A 138 -4.83 11.77 -75.25
N ALA A 139 -3.95 11.86 -76.25
CA ALA A 139 -3.22 13.06 -76.66
C ALA A 139 -4.15 14.09 -77.34
N VAL A 140 -3.84 15.40 -77.26
CA VAL A 140 -3.65 16.32 -78.42
C VAL A 140 -2.92 17.60 -77.99
N ASP A 141 -2.21 18.19 -78.95
CA ASP A 141 -1.18 19.25 -78.97
C ASP A 141 -1.61 20.73 -78.80
N GLU A 142 -0.57 21.58 -78.67
CA GLU A 142 -0.26 22.81 -79.46
C GLU A 142 0.22 24.06 -78.66
N ASP A 143 1.55 24.24 -78.72
CA ASP A 143 2.34 25.41 -79.18
C ASP A 143 2.24 26.80 -78.54
N ALA A 144 3.40 27.32 -78.12
CA ALA A 144 4.08 28.44 -78.82
C ALA A 144 5.49 28.71 -78.23
N GLU A 145 6.46 28.82 -79.13
CA GLU A 145 7.90 29.00 -78.92
C GLU A 145 8.31 30.48 -78.72
N HIS A 146 9.49 30.69 -78.10
CA HIS A 146 10.42 31.75 -78.51
C HIS A 146 11.88 31.36 -78.17
N GLU A 147 12.74 31.45 -79.18
CA GLU A 147 14.13 30.96 -79.22
C GLU A 147 15.21 31.92 -78.68
N SER A 148 16.38 31.29 -78.42
CA SER A 148 17.77 31.76 -78.59
C SER A 148 18.42 32.43 -77.35
N SER A 149 19.69 32.22 -76.96
CA SER A 149 20.87 31.58 -77.56
C SER A 149 21.91 31.29 -76.44
N GLY A 150 22.78 30.29 -76.59
CA GLY A 150 24.18 30.40 -76.10
C GLY A 150 24.73 29.34 -75.12
N GLY A 151 25.23 28.22 -75.66
CA GLY A 151 26.52 27.55 -75.40
C GLY A 151 27.09 27.31 -73.98
N GLY A 152 27.50 26.06 -73.71
CA GLY A 152 28.66 25.76 -72.85
C GLY A 152 28.51 24.56 -71.89
N LEU A 153 29.33 23.53 -72.11
CA LEU A 153 29.37 22.25 -71.39
C LEU A 153 29.96 22.36 -69.96
N THR A 154 29.38 21.67 -68.97
CA THR A 154 29.97 20.50 -68.23
C THR A 154 29.20 20.19 -66.93
N SER A 155 29.07 18.88 -66.65
CA SER A 155 28.36 18.20 -65.57
C SER A 155 29.07 18.36 -64.20
N ALA A 156 28.51 18.11 -63.01
CA ALA A 156 27.40 17.26 -62.60
C ALA A 156 26.86 17.72 -61.22
N ALA A 157 25.54 17.75 -61.05
CA ALA A 157 24.91 17.69 -59.73
C ALA A 157 23.64 16.85 -59.79
N SER A 158 23.67 15.76 -59.04
CA SER A 158 22.78 14.60 -59.00
C SER A 158 21.29 14.91 -58.82
N SER A 159 20.47 14.39 -59.73
CA SER A 159 19.04 14.14 -59.55
C SER A 159 18.82 13.02 -58.53
N VAL A 160 18.66 13.37 -57.26
CA VAL A 160 18.18 12.40 -56.26
C VAL A 160 16.70 12.14 -56.53
N SER A 161 16.40 10.95 -57.09
CA SER A 161 15.05 10.47 -57.37
C SER A 161 14.10 10.69 -56.17
N ARG A 162 12.84 11.05 -56.44
CA ARG A 162 11.80 11.28 -55.40
C ARG A 162 11.67 10.09 -54.42
N ALA A 163 11.97 8.88 -54.88
CA ALA A 163 12.05 7.66 -54.05
C ALA A 163 13.18 7.69 -53.00
N ALA A 164 14.35 8.25 -53.32
CA ALA A 164 15.46 8.42 -52.39
C ALA A 164 15.18 9.52 -51.35
N LYS A 165 14.43 10.57 -51.73
CA LYS A 165 13.90 11.55 -50.76
C LYS A 165 12.89 10.90 -49.80
N GLN A 166 11.96 10.07 -50.28
CA GLN A 166 11.03 9.33 -49.41
C GLN A 166 11.74 8.33 -48.48
N LEU A 167 12.77 7.62 -48.95
CA LEU A 167 13.58 6.72 -48.10
C LEU A 167 14.42 7.47 -47.06
N LEU A 168 14.99 8.63 -47.39
CA LEU A 168 15.71 9.50 -46.43
C LEU A 168 14.78 10.11 -45.37
N LEU A 169 13.56 10.49 -45.75
CA LEU A 169 12.52 10.92 -44.79
C LEU A 169 12.10 9.76 -43.87
N ARG A 170 11.95 8.54 -44.40
CA ARG A 170 11.61 7.32 -43.63
C ARG A 170 12.76 6.85 -42.73
N HIS A 171 14.01 7.01 -43.17
CA HIS A 171 15.20 6.73 -42.38
C HIS A 171 15.36 7.77 -41.24
N ASN A 172 15.07 9.05 -41.50
CA ASN A 172 15.09 10.10 -40.47
C ASN A 172 13.96 9.96 -39.43
N THR A 173 12.79 9.45 -39.79
CA THR A 173 11.70 9.17 -38.82
C THR A 173 11.96 7.91 -37.99
N LEU A 174 12.53 6.85 -38.57
CA LEU A 174 12.96 5.65 -37.84
C LEU A 174 14.13 5.95 -36.88
N ASN A 175 15.11 6.77 -37.30
CA ASN A 175 16.18 7.21 -36.42
C ASN A 175 15.69 8.13 -35.29
N ARG A 176 14.67 8.98 -35.53
CA ARG A 176 14.00 9.75 -34.47
C ARG A 176 13.27 8.83 -33.48
N ARG A 177 12.55 7.80 -33.95
CA ARG A 177 11.92 6.80 -33.07
C ARG A 177 12.93 6.00 -32.25
N TRP A 178 14.07 5.61 -32.83
CA TRP A 178 15.13 4.88 -32.13
C TRP A 178 15.85 5.75 -31.08
N THR A 179 16.21 6.98 -31.42
CA THR A 179 16.83 7.94 -30.48
C THR A 179 15.90 8.29 -29.33
N PHE A 180 14.61 8.47 -29.61
CA PHE A 180 13.58 8.73 -28.59
C PHE A 180 13.33 7.51 -27.68
N ARG A 181 13.26 6.29 -28.23
CA ARG A 181 13.14 5.06 -27.42
C ARG A 181 14.34 4.88 -26.48
N ASN A 182 15.56 5.17 -26.96
CA ASN A 182 16.76 5.13 -26.11
C ASN A 182 16.77 6.24 -25.06
N GLN A 183 16.35 7.47 -25.40
CA GLN A 183 16.22 8.56 -24.44
C GLN A 183 15.19 8.23 -23.34
N LYS A 184 14.03 7.68 -23.72
CA LYS A 184 13.01 7.21 -22.78
C LYS A 184 13.57 6.10 -21.88
N ALA A 185 14.28 5.12 -22.45
CA ALA A 185 14.90 4.03 -21.68
C ALA A 185 15.95 4.52 -20.66
N VAL A 186 16.89 5.39 -21.06
CA VAL A 186 17.91 5.90 -20.12
C VAL A 186 17.28 6.79 -19.04
N SER A 187 16.22 7.54 -19.38
CA SER A 187 15.45 8.29 -18.38
C SER A 187 14.68 7.40 -17.40
N GLN A 188 14.33 6.14 -17.76
CA GLN A 188 13.68 5.21 -16.81
C GLN A 188 14.66 4.72 -15.74
N ASP A 189 15.93 4.52 -16.09
CA ASP A 189 16.98 4.10 -15.15
C ASP A 189 17.29 5.24 -14.17
N ASP A 190 17.37 6.48 -14.65
CA ASP A 190 17.55 7.66 -13.80
C ASP A 190 16.43 7.78 -12.76
N VAL A 191 15.16 7.61 -13.17
CA VAL A 191 14.01 7.58 -12.25
C VAL A 191 14.19 6.48 -11.21
N HIS A 192 14.53 5.26 -11.62
CA HIS A 192 14.74 4.15 -10.68
C HIS A 192 15.81 4.48 -9.63
N VAL A 193 16.95 5.02 -10.06
CA VAL A 193 18.06 5.36 -9.15
C VAL A 193 17.68 6.53 -8.24
N CYS A 194 16.92 7.53 -8.72
CA CYS A 194 16.40 8.59 -7.85
C CYS A 194 15.52 8.04 -6.73
N ILE A 195 14.67 7.06 -7.03
CA ILE A 195 13.84 6.39 -6.02
C ILE A 195 14.71 5.59 -5.04
N MET A 196 15.80 4.96 -5.50
CA MET A 196 16.78 4.33 -4.59
C MET A 196 17.49 5.35 -3.68
N CYS A 197 17.83 6.54 -4.19
CA CYS A 197 18.38 7.63 -3.37
C CYS A 197 17.38 8.07 -2.29
N LEU A 198 16.10 8.24 -2.65
CA LEU A 198 15.04 8.58 -1.70
C LEU A 198 14.85 7.48 -0.65
N ARG A 199 14.92 6.20 -1.05
CA ARG A 199 14.94 5.07 -0.10
C ARG A 199 16.07 5.19 0.92
N ALA A 200 17.29 5.50 0.46
CA ALA A 200 18.44 5.67 1.34
C ALA A 200 18.26 6.85 2.31
N ILE A 201 17.71 7.98 1.83
CA ILE A 201 17.38 9.14 2.67
C ILE A 201 16.32 8.80 3.72
N MET A 202 15.26 8.07 3.33
CA MET A 202 14.18 7.65 4.22
C MET A 202 14.63 6.65 5.29
N ASN A 203 15.71 5.92 5.07
CA ASN A 203 16.31 5.05 6.09
C ASN A 203 17.01 5.84 7.22
N TYR A 204 17.19 7.15 7.05
CA TYR A 204 17.66 8.05 8.09
C TYR A 204 16.47 8.81 8.70
N GLN A 205 16.25 8.68 10.02
CA GLN A 205 15.09 9.27 10.72
C GLN A 205 14.84 10.75 10.38
N SER A 206 15.87 11.60 10.42
CA SER A 206 15.70 13.02 10.09
C SER A 206 15.48 13.24 8.59
N GLY A 207 16.04 12.39 7.72
CA GLY A 207 15.81 12.42 6.28
C GLY A 207 14.37 12.02 5.93
N PHE A 208 13.83 11.01 6.61
CA PHE A 208 12.42 10.62 6.50
C PHE A 208 11.48 11.78 6.87
N ASN A 209 11.74 12.48 7.97
CA ASN A 209 10.95 13.65 8.37
C ASN A 209 11.02 14.78 7.32
N LEU A 210 12.20 15.01 6.72
CA LEU A 210 12.34 15.99 5.64
C LEU A 210 11.50 15.59 4.42
N VAL A 211 11.53 14.33 3.99
CA VAL A 211 10.69 13.80 2.91
C VAL A 211 9.20 13.99 3.20
N MET A 212 8.75 13.70 4.43
CA MET A 212 7.36 13.89 4.86
C MET A 212 6.92 15.35 4.86
N SER A 213 7.84 16.26 5.21
CA SER A 213 7.59 17.70 5.24
C SER A 213 7.68 18.38 3.88
N HIS A 214 8.42 17.79 2.92
CA HIS A 214 8.65 18.37 1.60
C HIS A 214 7.34 18.36 0.78
N PRO A 215 6.91 19.50 0.21
CA PRO A 215 5.56 19.66 -0.36
C PRO A 215 5.29 18.72 -1.55
N SER A 216 6.28 18.50 -2.40
CA SER A 216 6.11 17.72 -3.64
C SER A 216 6.74 16.32 -3.60
N CYS A 217 7.51 15.97 -2.56
CA CYS A 217 8.37 14.78 -2.63
C CYS A 217 7.55 13.50 -2.74
N VAL A 218 6.53 13.35 -1.88
CA VAL A 218 5.63 12.19 -1.92
C VAL A 218 4.84 12.14 -3.23
N ASN A 219 4.43 13.29 -3.77
CA ASN A 219 3.72 13.36 -5.05
C ASN A 219 4.59 12.86 -6.21
N GLU A 220 5.85 13.28 -6.30
CA GLU A 220 6.79 12.82 -7.34
C GLU A 220 7.15 11.33 -7.20
N ILE A 221 7.22 10.82 -5.97
CA ILE A 221 7.34 9.38 -5.72
C ILE A 221 6.11 8.66 -6.27
N THR A 222 4.90 9.13 -5.99
CA THR A 222 3.66 8.53 -6.51
C THR A 222 3.60 8.60 -8.04
N LEU A 223 4.01 9.70 -8.66
CA LEU A 223 4.09 9.83 -10.12
C LEU A 223 5.06 8.81 -10.75
N SER A 224 6.08 8.36 -10.01
CA SER A 224 7.04 7.33 -10.45
C SER A 224 6.40 5.96 -10.67
N LEU A 225 5.18 5.73 -10.18
CA LEU A 225 4.43 4.50 -10.44
C LEU A 225 4.14 4.29 -11.94
N ASN A 226 4.15 5.35 -12.75
CA ASN A 226 4.03 5.27 -14.21
C ASN A 226 5.28 4.70 -14.92
N ASN A 227 6.35 4.38 -14.19
CA ASN A 227 7.55 3.81 -14.79
C ASN A 227 7.25 2.42 -15.37
N ARG A 228 7.83 2.11 -16.53
CA ARG A 228 7.60 0.83 -17.22
C ARG A 228 8.17 -0.37 -16.48
N SER A 229 9.15 -0.16 -15.62
CA SER A 229 9.82 -1.23 -14.88
C SER A 229 8.96 -1.68 -13.68
N PRO A 230 8.53 -2.95 -13.63
CA PRO A 230 7.81 -3.49 -12.46
C PRO A 230 8.65 -3.39 -11.19
N ARG A 231 9.98 -3.52 -11.31
CA ARG A 231 10.92 -3.34 -10.20
C ARG A 231 10.86 -1.93 -9.61
N THR A 232 10.73 -0.90 -10.46
CA THR A 232 10.57 0.48 -9.99
C THR A 232 9.22 0.67 -9.32
N LYS A 233 8.14 0.14 -9.92
CA LYS A 233 6.80 0.21 -9.32
C LYS A 233 6.76 -0.46 -7.94
N ALA A 234 7.34 -1.65 -7.80
CA ALA A 234 7.43 -2.35 -6.53
C ALA A 234 8.14 -1.50 -5.46
N LEU A 235 9.30 -0.92 -5.80
CA LEU A 235 10.04 -0.05 -4.89
C LEU A 235 9.26 1.22 -4.52
N VAL A 236 8.55 1.83 -5.47
CA VAL A 236 7.68 2.98 -5.20
C VAL A 236 6.59 2.60 -4.20
N LEU A 237 5.93 1.46 -4.39
CA LEU A 237 4.87 0.97 -3.49
C LEU A 237 5.40 0.62 -2.11
N GLU A 238 6.61 0.03 -2.00
CA GLU A 238 7.30 -0.18 -0.71
C GLU A 238 7.51 1.14 0.05
N LEU A 239 7.97 2.20 -0.65
CA LEU A 239 8.18 3.50 -0.03
C LEU A 239 6.87 4.17 0.38
N LEU A 240 5.85 4.13 -0.48
CA LEU A 240 4.53 4.70 -0.18
C LEU A 240 3.84 3.96 0.97
N ALA A 241 4.00 2.64 1.05
CA ALA A 241 3.53 1.84 2.18
C ALA A 241 4.18 2.26 3.50
N ALA A 242 5.50 2.48 3.51
CA ALA A 242 6.22 2.97 4.69
C ALA A 242 5.74 4.37 5.11
N VAL A 243 5.50 5.27 4.15
CA VAL A 243 4.92 6.60 4.42
C VAL A 243 3.47 6.49 4.91
N CYS A 244 2.69 5.54 4.41
CA CYS A 244 1.28 5.36 4.81
C CYS A 244 1.14 5.00 6.30
N LEU A 245 2.06 4.18 6.82
CA LEU A 245 2.02 3.66 8.19
C LEU A 245 2.40 4.68 9.29
N VAL A 246 3.01 5.81 8.94
CA VAL A 246 3.40 6.81 9.96
C VAL A 246 2.28 7.79 10.25
N LEU A 247 2.29 8.38 11.44
CA LEU A 247 1.28 9.34 11.88
C LEU A 247 1.16 10.52 10.89
N GLY A 248 -0.07 10.77 10.41
CA GLY A 248 -0.35 11.80 9.41
C GLY A 248 0.07 11.45 7.97
N GLY A 249 0.79 10.35 7.77
CA GLY A 249 1.25 9.91 6.45
C GLY A 249 0.15 9.36 5.56
N HIS A 250 -0.85 8.69 6.14
CA HIS A 250 -2.03 8.22 5.40
C HIS A 250 -2.72 9.35 4.60
N SER A 251 -2.96 10.50 5.24
CA SER A 251 -3.56 11.67 4.58
C SER A 251 -2.73 12.20 3.42
N LYS A 252 -1.39 12.15 3.53
CA LYS A 252 -0.46 12.56 2.47
C LYS A 252 -0.49 11.60 1.29
N ILE A 253 -0.59 10.29 1.55
CA ILE A 253 -0.73 9.28 0.49
C ILE A 253 -2.02 9.49 -0.27
N LEU A 254 -3.16 9.66 0.42
CA LEU A 254 -4.43 9.92 -0.25
C LEU A 254 -4.36 11.20 -1.10
N ALA A 255 -3.81 12.29 -0.55
CA ALA A 255 -3.62 13.54 -1.29
C ALA A 255 -2.70 13.36 -2.51
N ALA A 256 -1.64 12.56 -2.40
CA ALA A 256 -0.72 12.28 -3.50
C ALA A 256 -1.40 11.49 -4.63
N PHE A 257 -2.24 10.50 -4.31
CA PHE A 257 -3.02 9.77 -5.32
C PHE A 257 -4.17 10.61 -5.91
N SER A 258 -4.72 11.57 -5.16
CA SER A 258 -5.63 12.59 -5.70
C SER A 258 -4.90 13.54 -6.67
N ASN A 259 -3.69 13.99 -6.34
CA ASN A 259 -2.87 14.81 -7.23
C ASN A 259 -2.42 14.03 -8.48
N PHE A 260 -2.10 12.74 -8.32
CA PHE A 260 -1.78 11.84 -9.42
C PHE A 260 -2.91 11.84 -10.46
N LYS A 261 -4.17 11.78 -10.01
CA LYS A 261 -5.36 11.92 -10.86
C LYS A 261 -5.43 13.28 -11.56
N GLU A 262 -5.23 14.39 -10.84
CA GLU A 262 -5.34 15.76 -11.41
C GLU A 262 -4.25 16.08 -12.45
N VAL A 263 -2.99 15.73 -12.16
CA VAL A 263 -1.86 15.97 -13.09
C VAL A 263 -1.99 15.11 -14.35
N LYS A 264 -2.60 13.92 -14.24
CA LYS A 264 -2.90 13.01 -15.35
C LYS A 264 -4.30 13.18 -15.92
N GLN A 265 -5.02 14.26 -15.61
CA GLN A 265 -6.37 14.47 -16.14
C GLN A 265 -6.41 14.58 -17.68
N SER A 266 -5.26 14.79 -18.34
CA SER A 266 -5.09 14.62 -19.80
C SER A 266 -5.13 13.16 -20.30
N CYS A 267 -5.11 12.17 -19.40
CA CYS A 267 -5.10 10.72 -19.66
C CYS A 267 -6.37 9.98 -19.19
N GLY A 268 -7.39 10.68 -18.66
CA GLY A 268 -8.74 10.14 -18.48
C GLY A 268 -9.03 9.31 -17.21
N GLU A 269 -8.21 9.36 -16.17
CA GLU A 269 -8.56 8.73 -14.88
C GLU A 269 -9.79 9.42 -14.24
N LYS A 270 -10.83 8.64 -13.96
CA LYS A 270 -12.06 9.13 -13.31
C LYS A 270 -11.95 9.02 -11.80
N ASN A 271 -11.26 7.98 -11.31
CA ASN A 271 -11.15 7.67 -9.89
C ASN A 271 -9.68 7.63 -9.45
N ARG A 272 -9.40 7.91 -8.17
CA ARG A 272 -8.05 7.69 -7.61
C ARG A 272 -7.78 6.18 -7.58
N PHE A 273 -6.50 5.78 -7.69
CA PHE A 273 -6.05 4.38 -7.77
C PHE A 273 -6.42 3.59 -9.05
N GLU A 274 -7.12 4.18 -10.02
CA GLU A 274 -7.52 3.50 -11.24
C GLU A 274 -6.32 2.94 -12.02
N ARG A 275 -5.25 3.73 -12.20
CA ARG A 275 -4.01 3.25 -12.85
C ARG A 275 -3.27 2.20 -12.04
N LEU A 276 -3.31 2.29 -10.72
CA LEU A 276 -2.71 1.26 -9.86
C LEU A 276 -3.39 -0.08 -10.12
N MET A 277 -4.72 -0.09 -10.20
CA MET A 277 -5.51 -1.27 -10.52
C MET A 277 -5.29 -1.77 -11.95
N GLU A 278 -5.14 -0.87 -12.94
CA GLU A 278 -4.74 -1.25 -14.30
C GLU A 278 -3.40 -2.01 -14.30
N TYR A 279 -2.38 -1.51 -13.59
CA TYR A 279 -1.08 -2.19 -13.50
C TYR A 279 -1.17 -3.52 -12.75
N PHE A 280 -1.92 -3.57 -11.66
CA PHE A 280 -2.09 -4.81 -10.88
C PHE A 280 -2.79 -5.91 -11.67
N GLY A 281 -3.81 -5.57 -12.48
CA GLY A 281 -4.53 -6.53 -13.31
C GLY A 281 -3.81 -6.96 -14.60
N THR A 282 -2.84 -6.17 -15.10
CA THR A 282 -2.14 -6.45 -16.37
C THR A 282 -0.73 -7.00 -16.21
N GLU A 283 -0.02 -6.70 -15.12
CA GLU A 283 1.38 -7.12 -14.89
C GLU A 283 1.48 -8.43 -14.08
N ASP A 284 0.82 -9.50 -14.56
CA ASP A 284 0.82 -10.85 -13.96
C ASP A 284 2.20 -11.53 -13.89
N ASN A 285 3.15 -11.08 -14.73
CA ASN A 285 4.46 -11.70 -14.90
C ASN A 285 5.48 -11.36 -13.79
N ASN A 286 5.19 -10.42 -12.89
CA ASN A 286 6.14 -10.00 -11.84
C ASN A 286 5.56 -10.16 -10.43
N ILE A 287 5.87 -11.30 -9.80
CA ILE A 287 5.42 -11.63 -8.44
C ILE A 287 5.82 -10.57 -7.41
N ASP A 288 7.05 -10.03 -7.46
CA ASP A 288 7.52 -9.06 -6.46
C ASP A 288 6.71 -7.75 -6.52
N PHE A 289 6.37 -7.29 -7.72
CA PHE A 289 5.46 -6.16 -7.91
C PHE A 289 4.06 -6.47 -7.38
N MET A 290 3.49 -7.63 -7.71
CA MET A 290 2.15 -8.00 -7.23
C MET A 290 2.09 -8.07 -5.69
N VAL A 291 3.13 -8.65 -5.06
CA VAL A 291 3.24 -8.69 -3.59
C VAL A 291 3.31 -7.28 -3.01
N ALA A 292 4.16 -6.40 -3.56
CA ALA A 292 4.28 -5.02 -3.08
C ALA A 292 2.98 -4.22 -3.30
N CYS A 293 2.29 -4.45 -4.41
CA CYS A 293 1.01 -3.83 -4.73
C CYS A 293 -0.09 -4.27 -3.79
N MET A 294 -0.25 -5.58 -3.58
CA MET A 294 -1.23 -6.11 -2.64
C MET A 294 -0.94 -5.64 -1.21
N GLN A 295 0.33 -5.65 -0.79
CA GLN A 295 0.74 -5.15 0.51
C GLN A 295 0.41 -3.65 0.68
N PHE A 296 0.64 -2.83 -0.34
CA PHE A 296 0.26 -1.42 -0.31
C PHE A 296 -1.26 -1.23 -0.19
N ILE A 297 -2.06 -1.99 -0.95
CA ILE A 297 -3.52 -1.96 -0.86
C ILE A 297 -3.99 -2.35 0.55
N ASN A 298 -3.42 -3.42 1.13
CA ASN A 298 -3.73 -3.85 2.50
C ASN A 298 -3.48 -2.73 3.51
N ILE A 299 -2.35 -2.05 3.38
CA ILE A 299 -1.97 -0.96 4.28
C ILE A 299 -2.91 0.24 4.08
N VAL A 300 -3.11 0.71 2.85
CA VAL A 300 -3.90 1.94 2.63
C VAL A 300 -5.36 1.78 3.06
N VAL A 301 -5.94 0.58 2.90
CA VAL A 301 -7.33 0.29 3.30
C VAL A 301 -7.43 -0.01 4.79
N HIS A 302 -6.60 -0.90 5.35
CA HIS A 302 -6.83 -1.46 6.68
C HIS A 302 -6.03 -0.81 7.82
N SER A 303 -5.03 0.04 7.53
CA SER A 303 -4.26 0.74 8.58
C SER A 303 -4.97 1.98 9.15
N VAL A 304 -6.15 2.34 8.63
CA VAL A 304 -6.91 3.53 9.02
C VAL A 304 -7.61 3.33 10.36
N GLU A 305 -7.53 4.34 11.24
CA GLU A 305 -8.16 4.33 12.56
C GLU A 305 -9.69 4.48 12.49
N ASP A 306 -10.20 5.30 11.56
CA ASP A 306 -11.63 5.48 11.33
C ASP A 306 -12.22 4.32 10.51
N MET A 307 -13.10 3.54 11.14
CA MET A 307 -13.76 2.40 10.53
C MET A 307 -14.67 2.78 9.36
N ASN A 308 -15.28 3.97 9.37
CA ASN A 308 -16.10 4.42 8.25
C ASN A 308 -15.23 4.73 7.03
N LEU A 309 -14.09 5.39 7.25
CA LEU A 309 -13.11 5.65 6.20
C LEU A 309 -12.53 4.34 5.66
N ARG A 310 -12.26 3.35 6.53
CA ARG A 310 -11.84 2.00 6.12
C ARG A 310 -12.85 1.32 5.20
N VAL A 311 -14.13 1.30 5.57
CA VAL A 311 -15.20 0.74 4.72
C VAL A 311 -15.33 1.50 3.40
N HIS A 312 -15.22 2.83 3.42
CA HIS A 312 -15.24 3.64 2.20
C HIS A 312 -14.08 3.33 1.26
N LEU A 313 -12.85 3.24 1.77
CA LEU A 313 -11.67 2.88 0.99
C LEU A 313 -11.76 1.47 0.43
N GLN A 314 -12.26 0.53 1.23
CA GLN A 314 -12.51 -0.85 0.77
C GLN A 314 -13.48 -0.86 -0.40
N TYR A 315 -14.62 -0.16 -0.28
CA TYR A 315 -15.61 -0.08 -1.34
C TYR A 315 -15.07 0.58 -2.61
N GLU A 316 -14.22 1.60 -2.47
CA GLU A 316 -13.57 2.25 -3.61
C GLU A 316 -12.71 1.27 -4.42
N PHE A 317 -11.97 0.38 -3.77
CA PHE A 317 -11.22 -0.68 -4.46
C PHE A 317 -12.13 -1.76 -5.05
N THR A 318 -13.24 -2.10 -4.38
CA THR A 318 -14.28 -2.98 -4.95
C THR A 318 -14.87 -2.39 -6.24
N GLU A 319 -15.17 -1.09 -6.30
CA GLU A 319 -15.66 -0.43 -7.51
C GLU A 319 -14.63 -0.42 -8.65
N LEU A 320 -13.34 -0.39 -8.33
CA LEU A 320 -12.26 -0.54 -9.30
C LEU A 320 -12.01 -1.99 -9.75
N GLY A 321 -12.80 -2.94 -9.24
CA GLY A 321 -12.74 -4.35 -9.64
C GLY A 321 -11.68 -5.18 -8.92
N LEU A 322 -11.17 -4.73 -7.76
CA LEU A 322 -10.18 -5.48 -6.99
C LEU A 322 -10.65 -6.91 -6.70
N ASP A 323 -11.89 -7.09 -6.26
CA ASP A 323 -12.41 -8.40 -5.86
C ASP A 323 -12.38 -9.42 -7.01
N GLY A 324 -12.66 -8.98 -8.25
CA GLY A 324 -12.55 -9.82 -9.43
C GLY A 324 -11.10 -10.19 -9.77
N VAL A 325 -10.17 -9.25 -9.60
CA VAL A 325 -8.73 -9.52 -9.76
C VAL A 325 -8.25 -10.52 -8.70
N LEU A 326 -8.64 -10.33 -7.43
CA LEU A 326 -8.29 -11.25 -6.34
C LEU A 326 -8.82 -12.67 -6.59
N GLU A 327 -10.04 -12.83 -7.10
CA GLU A 327 -10.58 -14.15 -7.43
C GLU A 327 -9.71 -14.86 -8.48
N SER A 328 -9.28 -14.15 -9.53
CA SER A 328 -8.38 -14.71 -10.55
C SER A 328 -6.97 -15.05 -10.01
N LEU A 329 -6.50 -14.33 -8.99
CA LEU A 329 -5.18 -14.52 -8.39
C LEU A 329 -5.14 -15.58 -7.28
N LYS A 330 -6.29 -16.11 -6.82
CA LYS A 330 -6.34 -17.19 -5.82
C LYS A 330 -5.67 -18.49 -6.29
N GLU A 331 -5.62 -18.72 -7.60
CA GLU A 331 -4.98 -19.90 -8.20
C GLU A 331 -3.46 -19.71 -8.43
N THR A 332 -2.86 -18.61 -7.96
CA THR A 332 -1.42 -18.39 -8.11
C THR A 332 -0.59 -19.41 -7.32
N GLU A 333 0.52 -19.86 -7.91
CA GLU A 333 1.47 -20.76 -7.24
C GLU A 333 2.35 -20.04 -6.19
N SER A 334 2.29 -18.71 -6.12
CA SER A 334 3.14 -17.92 -5.23
C SER A 334 2.58 -17.81 -3.81
N GLU A 335 3.19 -18.52 -2.86
CA GLU A 335 2.86 -18.42 -1.43
C GLU A 335 2.95 -16.98 -0.89
N ARG A 336 3.96 -16.21 -1.34
CA ARG A 336 4.15 -14.82 -0.89
C ARG A 336 2.97 -13.93 -1.27
N LEU A 337 2.44 -14.11 -2.48
CA LEU A 337 1.28 -13.36 -2.95
C LEU A 337 0.00 -13.85 -2.28
N LEU A 338 -0.19 -15.17 -2.17
CA LEU A 338 -1.33 -15.78 -1.47
C LEU A 338 -1.44 -15.27 -0.03
N MET A 339 -0.33 -15.16 0.70
CA MET A 339 -0.34 -14.60 2.05
C MET A 339 -0.85 -13.15 2.10
N GLN A 340 -0.48 -12.31 1.12
CA GLN A 340 -0.98 -10.93 1.05
C GLN A 340 -2.46 -10.87 0.66
N ILE A 341 -2.90 -11.73 -0.26
CA ILE A 341 -4.30 -11.83 -0.66
C ILE A 341 -5.16 -12.29 0.53
N GLN A 342 -4.73 -13.35 1.23
CA GLN A 342 -5.43 -13.85 2.40
C GLN A 342 -5.50 -12.81 3.52
N ALA A 343 -4.40 -12.10 3.78
CA ALA A 343 -4.38 -11.03 4.77
C ALA A 343 -5.35 -9.89 4.44
N TYR A 344 -5.64 -9.62 3.15
CA TYR A 344 -6.70 -8.70 2.76
C TYR A 344 -8.08 -9.27 3.06
N LEU A 345 -8.35 -10.48 2.56
CA LEU A 345 -9.65 -11.15 2.67
C LEU A 345 -10.08 -11.34 4.13
N ASP A 346 -9.15 -11.68 5.03
CA ASP A 346 -9.39 -11.81 6.47
C ASP A 346 -9.77 -10.46 7.13
N ASN A 347 -9.43 -9.34 6.50
CA ASN A 347 -9.64 -7.98 7.00
C ASN A 347 -10.76 -7.22 6.29
N VAL A 348 -11.45 -7.85 5.33
CA VAL A 348 -12.60 -7.26 4.62
C VAL A 348 -13.77 -7.06 5.59
N PHE A 349 -14.34 -5.87 5.57
CA PHE A 349 -15.55 -5.51 6.30
C PHE A 349 -16.79 -5.89 5.52
N ASP A 350 -17.60 -6.79 6.06
CA ASP A 350 -18.98 -7.03 5.60
C ASP A 350 -19.95 -6.35 6.57
N VAL A 351 -20.42 -5.16 6.19
CA VAL A 351 -21.37 -4.38 7.00
C VAL A 351 -22.71 -5.11 7.13
N GLY A 352 -23.11 -5.86 6.10
CA GLY A 352 -24.37 -6.62 6.11
C GLY A 352 -24.33 -7.74 7.15
N ALA A 353 -23.29 -8.57 7.10
CA ALA A 353 -23.08 -9.63 8.09
C ALA A 353 -22.96 -9.08 9.52
N LEU A 354 -22.24 -7.97 9.71
CA LEU A 354 -22.11 -7.35 11.04
C LEU A 354 -23.45 -6.82 11.58
N LEU A 355 -24.35 -6.33 10.73
CA LEU A 355 -25.68 -5.90 11.13
C LEU A 355 -26.56 -7.11 11.51
N GLU A 356 -26.52 -8.18 10.72
CA GLU A 356 -27.24 -9.42 11.03
C GLU A 356 -26.75 -10.04 12.35
N ASP A 357 -25.43 -10.07 12.58
CA ASP A 357 -24.82 -10.51 13.83
C ASP A 357 -25.22 -9.64 15.03
N ALA A 358 -25.41 -8.33 14.83
CA ALA A 358 -25.85 -7.43 15.88
C ALA A 358 -27.34 -7.64 16.23
N GLU A 359 -28.19 -7.87 15.23
CA GLU A 359 -29.61 -8.18 15.41
C GLU A 359 -29.80 -9.52 16.13
N THR A 360 -29.09 -10.56 15.68
CA THR A 360 -29.13 -11.90 16.32
C THR A 360 -28.61 -11.86 17.75
N ARG A 361 -27.54 -11.09 18.03
CA ARG A 361 -27.05 -10.87 19.39
C ARG A 361 -28.11 -10.17 20.26
N THR A 362 -28.82 -9.19 19.72
CA THR A 362 -29.86 -8.47 20.46
C THR A 362 -31.01 -9.41 20.82
N ALA A 363 -31.49 -10.20 19.86
CA ALA A 363 -32.52 -11.22 20.12
C ALA A 363 -32.07 -12.26 21.17
N ALA A 364 -30.81 -12.69 21.11
CA ALA A 364 -30.25 -13.61 22.11
C ALA A 364 -30.24 -12.99 23.53
N LEU A 365 -29.91 -11.69 23.65
CA LEU A 365 -29.97 -10.99 24.94
C LEU A 365 -31.40 -10.91 25.48
N GLU A 366 -32.40 -10.64 24.63
CA GLU A 366 -33.81 -10.66 25.05
C GLU A 366 -34.25 -12.04 25.56
N HIS A 367 -33.76 -13.12 24.94
CA HIS A 367 -33.98 -14.48 25.44
C HIS A 367 -33.31 -14.74 26.78
N VAL A 368 -32.09 -14.22 27.00
CA VAL A 368 -31.40 -14.32 28.29
C VAL A 368 -32.20 -13.58 29.36
N ASP A 369 -32.63 -12.35 29.11
CA ASP A 369 -33.45 -11.58 30.06
C ASP A 369 -34.75 -12.32 30.42
N SER A 370 -35.43 -12.93 29.44
CA SER A 370 -36.62 -13.74 29.70
C SER A 370 -36.36 -14.96 30.57
N LEU A 371 -35.21 -15.62 30.39
CA LEU A 371 -34.81 -16.75 31.22
C LEU A 371 -34.44 -16.31 32.64
N GLU A 372 -33.79 -15.15 32.79
CA GLU A 372 -33.51 -14.56 34.10
C GLU A 372 -34.81 -14.26 34.88
N ASP A 373 -35.82 -13.71 34.20
CA ASP A 373 -37.15 -13.48 34.78
C ASP A 373 -37.85 -14.79 35.19
N GLN A 374 -37.75 -15.83 34.37
CA GLN A 374 -38.31 -17.15 34.70
C GLN A 374 -37.62 -17.77 35.90
N ILE A 375 -36.29 -17.70 35.96
CA ILE A 375 -35.51 -18.17 37.11
C ILE A 375 -35.93 -17.40 38.36
N ALA A 376 -35.99 -16.07 38.30
CA ALA A 376 -36.41 -15.24 39.44
C ALA A 376 -37.83 -15.58 39.92
N SER A 377 -38.74 -15.88 38.99
CA SER A 377 -40.11 -16.31 39.30
C SER A 377 -40.15 -17.68 39.98
N VAL A 378 -39.43 -18.66 39.43
CA VAL A 378 -39.34 -20.02 40.00
C VAL A 378 -38.67 -20.00 41.36
N THR A 379 -37.61 -19.22 41.54
CA THR A 379 -36.94 -19.05 42.83
C THR A 379 -37.88 -18.46 43.88
N ARG A 380 -38.63 -17.38 43.55
CA ARG A 380 -39.65 -16.84 44.46
C ARG A 380 -40.72 -17.87 44.81
N HIS A 381 -41.20 -18.63 43.83
CA HIS A 381 -42.20 -19.66 44.09
C HIS A 381 -41.66 -20.80 44.97
N MET A 382 -40.40 -21.18 44.78
CA MET A 382 -39.74 -22.18 45.61
C MET A 382 -39.62 -21.68 47.06
N GLU A 383 -39.19 -20.44 47.26
CA GLU A 383 -39.11 -19.80 48.58
C GLU A 383 -40.48 -19.75 49.28
N GLU A 384 -41.56 -19.40 48.55
CA GLU A 384 -42.93 -19.43 49.07
C GLU A 384 -43.34 -20.84 49.53
N LYS A 385 -43.02 -21.87 48.74
CA LYS A 385 -43.33 -23.27 49.06
C LYS A 385 -42.53 -23.80 50.23
N GLU A 386 -41.26 -23.41 50.35
CA GLU A 386 -40.44 -23.69 51.52
C GLU A 386 -41.06 -23.08 52.78
N LEU A 387 -41.52 -21.83 52.70
CA LEU A 387 -42.15 -21.13 53.82
C LEU A 387 -43.50 -21.75 54.22
N GLU A 388 -44.32 -22.14 53.24
CA GLU A 388 -45.56 -22.90 53.49
C GLU A 388 -45.29 -24.26 54.16
N ALA A 389 -44.27 -24.99 53.69
CA ALA A 389 -43.90 -26.29 54.24
C ALA A 389 -43.38 -26.15 55.69
N MET A 390 -42.53 -25.15 55.96
CA MET A 390 -42.07 -24.84 57.32
C MET A 390 -43.25 -24.51 58.25
N ALA A 391 -44.22 -23.71 57.79
CA ALA A 391 -45.41 -23.39 58.58
C ALA A 391 -46.26 -24.64 58.89
N ARG A 392 -46.44 -25.56 57.91
CA ARG A 392 -47.14 -26.82 58.14
C ARG A 392 -46.41 -27.74 59.11
N ILE A 393 -45.08 -27.82 59.03
CA ILE A 393 -44.27 -28.58 59.98
C ILE A 393 -44.48 -28.03 61.39
N ALA A 394 -44.38 -26.71 61.58
CA ALA A 394 -44.59 -26.08 62.88
C ALA A 394 -46.00 -26.34 63.46
N GLU A 395 -47.04 -26.32 62.62
CA GLU A 395 -48.42 -26.63 63.05
C GLU A 395 -48.57 -28.11 63.43
N LEU A 396 -47.98 -29.03 62.65
CA LEU A 396 -47.98 -30.47 62.97
C LEU A 396 -47.20 -30.77 64.26
N GLU A 397 -46.05 -30.12 64.47
CA GLU A 397 -45.27 -30.21 65.72
C GLU A 397 -46.10 -29.73 66.91
N LYS A 398 -46.83 -28.62 66.76
CA LYS A 398 -47.75 -28.10 67.79
C LYS A 398 -48.88 -29.10 68.09
N GLN A 399 -49.50 -29.68 67.08
CA GLN A 399 -50.55 -30.70 67.26
C GLN A 399 -50.01 -31.96 67.94
N LEU A 400 -48.80 -32.40 67.57
CA LEU A 400 -48.09 -33.50 68.23
C LEU A 400 -47.83 -33.20 69.70
N MET A 401 -47.37 -32.00 70.05
CA MET A 401 -47.17 -31.59 71.45
C MET A 401 -48.48 -31.59 72.24
N HIS A 402 -49.57 -31.07 71.67
CA HIS A 402 -50.89 -31.10 72.32
C HIS A 402 -51.38 -32.55 72.51
N GLY A 403 -51.24 -33.39 71.49
CA GLY A 403 -51.57 -34.81 71.56
C GLY A 403 -50.77 -35.55 72.63
N ALA A 404 -49.45 -35.34 72.69
CA ALA A 404 -48.57 -35.91 73.71
C ALA A 404 -48.99 -35.46 75.13
N SER A 405 -49.32 -34.18 75.31
CA SER A 405 -49.83 -33.68 76.59
C SER A 405 -51.16 -34.33 76.99
N ALA A 406 -52.08 -34.51 76.06
CA ALA A 406 -53.36 -35.16 76.33
C ALA A 406 -53.17 -36.66 76.68
N LEU A 407 -52.27 -37.33 75.98
CA LEU A 407 -51.93 -38.74 76.21
C LEU A 407 -51.32 -38.93 77.60
N ASN A 408 -50.37 -38.06 78.00
CA ASN A 408 -49.83 -38.04 79.37
C ASN A 408 -50.92 -37.81 80.42
N SER A 409 -51.90 -36.96 80.13
CA SER A 409 -53.02 -36.69 81.04
C SER A 409 -53.93 -37.91 81.21
N ILE A 410 -54.25 -38.60 80.11
CA ILE A 410 -55.03 -39.86 80.14
C ILE A 410 -54.25 -40.96 80.84
N GLU A 411 -52.94 -41.08 80.60
CA GLU A 411 -52.10 -42.06 81.30
C GLU A 411 -52.08 -41.79 82.82
N GLY A 412 -52.03 -40.52 83.23
CA GLY A 412 -52.19 -40.11 84.62
C GLY A 412 -53.54 -40.54 85.20
N LEU A 413 -54.64 -40.23 84.52
CA LEU A 413 -55.99 -40.64 84.95
C LEU A 413 -56.15 -42.16 85.00
N TYR A 414 -55.57 -42.89 84.05
CA TYR A 414 -55.57 -44.35 84.05
C TYR A 414 -54.77 -44.91 85.22
N ARG A 415 -53.60 -44.33 85.53
CA ARG A 415 -52.79 -44.70 86.70
C ARG A 415 -53.55 -44.44 88.00
N ASP A 416 -54.24 -43.31 88.11
CA ASP A 416 -55.06 -42.97 89.27
C ASP A 416 -56.26 -43.92 89.42
N ALA A 417 -56.99 -44.19 88.32
CA ALA A 417 -58.11 -45.12 88.31
C ALA A 417 -57.65 -46.56 88.64
N SER A 418 -56.51 -47.00 88.09
CA SER A 418 -55.92 -48.30 88.39
C SER A 418 -55.53 -48.41 89.87
N SER A 419 -54.95 -47.35 90.44
CA SER A 419 -54.64 -47.28 91.88
C SER A 419 -55.91 -47.36 92.73
N ARG A 420 -56.98 -46.66 92.32
CA ARG A 420 -58.28 -46.68 93.00
C ARG A 420 -58.97 -48.04 92.94
N ILE A 421 -58.89 -48.73 91.79
CA ILE A 421 -59.37 -50.10 91.65
C ILE A 421 -58.58 -51.01 92.59
N HIS A 422 -57.25 -50.86 92.65
CA HIS A 422 -56.42 -51.66 93.54
C HIS A 422 -56.72 -51.41 95.04
N GLU A 423 -56.99 -50.16 95.43
CA GLU A 423 -57.50 -49.81 96.77
C GLU A 423 -58.84 -50.49 97.08
N LEU A 424 -59.79 -50.46 96.13
CA LEU A 424 -61.10 -51.11 96.29
C LEU A 424 -60.98 -52.63 96.36
N GLU A 425 -60.11 -53.25 95.54
CA GLU A 425 -59.81 -54.68 95.61
C GLU A 425 -59.17 -55.09 96.94
N SER A 426 -58.36 -54.21 97.53
CA SER A 426 -57.82 -54.42 98.88
C SER A 426 -58.91 -54.36 99.95
N LEU A 427 -59.85 -53.42 99.84
CA LEU A 427 -60.97 -53.26 100.79
C LEU A 427 -62.03 -54.36 100.68
N LEU A 428 -62.13 -55.04 99.53
CA LEU A 428 -63.06 -56.16 99.31
C LEU A 428 -62.49 -57.50 99.79
N LYS A 429 -61.19 -57.54 100.14
CA LYS A 429 -60.51 -58.70 100.72
C LYS A 429 -60.49 -58.72 102.26
N ASP A 430 -60.88 -57.62 102.90
CA ASP A 430 -61.17 -57.52 104.34
C ASP A 430 -62.68 -57.70 104.59
#